data_AF-A0A560JMU3-F1
#
_entry.id   AF-A0A560JMU3-F1
#
_cell.length_a   1.000
_cell.length_b   1.000
_cell.length_c   1.000
_cell.angle_alpha   90.00
_cell.angle_beta   90.00
_cell.angle_gamma   90.00
#
_symmetry.space_group_name_H-M   'P 1'
#
loop_
_entity.id
_entity.type
_entity.pdbx_description
1 polymer ?
#
loop_
_entity_poly.entity_id
_entity_poly.type
_entity_poly.pdbx_seq_one_letter_code
_entity_poly.pdbx_strand_id
1 'polypeptide(L)'
;MNDGTDAPLALGIALLGVLASLITGPGAEGLYGAFLAVLMLAVAAHDARHYLIPNELTGAAFALALIRAAALVPDIGLEALLWPLARAGAVALPLLLLMALYRRWRGRDGLGLGDVKLAAVCGAWLDLVTVAAVIELSALLAIGAYAANAARQRQPLRATAFLPFGLFLAPAIWLGWLGETWYANRLGGWPG
;
A
#
# COMPACT_ATOMS: atom_id res chain seq x y z
N MET A 1 -3.97 -12.36 23.28
CA MET A 1 -2.94 -12.87 24.21
C MET A 1 -1.96 -13.69 23.39
N ASN A 2 -0.89 -13.05 22.88
CA ASN A 2 0.29 -13.65 22.23
C ASN A 2 1.41 -12.61 21.94
N ASP A 3 1.57 -11.57 22.78
CA ASP A 3 2.48 -10.46 22.45
C ASP A 3 3.98 -10.86 22.39
N GLY A 4 4.35 -12.02 22.96
CA GLY A 4 5.74 -12.50 22.99
C GLY A 4 6.26 -13.11 21.68
N THR A 5 5.40 -13.74 20.87
CA THR A 5 5.78 -14.34 19.57
C THR A 5 5.60 -13.39 18.40
N ASP A 6 4.68 -12.44 18.53
CA ASP A 6 4.34 -11.53 17.44
C ASP A 6 5.42 -10.46 17.24
N ALA A 7 6.08 -10.03 18.32
CA ALA A 7 7.15 -9.05 18.29
C ALA A 7 8.40 -9.51 17.50
N PRO A 8 9.01 -10.69 17.77
CA PRO A 8 10.17 -11.15 17.01
C PRO A 8 9.83 -11.44 15.54
N LEU A 9 8.61 -11.91 15.24
CA LEU A 9 8.15 -12.12 13.87
C LEU A 9 8.01 -10.79 13.12
N ALA A 10 7.38 -9.79 13.73
CA ALA A 10 7.23 -8.46 13.14
C ALA A 10 8.59 -7.80 12.91
N LEU A 11 9.52 -7.91 13.86
CA LEU A 11 10.90 -7.44 13.71
C LEU A 11 11.63 -8.16 12.58
N GLY A 12 11.47 -9.49 12.47
CA GLY A 12 12.05 -10.27 11.40
C GLY A 12 11.54 -9.85 10.02
N ILE A 13 10.22 -9.65 9.87
CA ILE A 13 9.62 -9.17 8.62
C ILE A 13 10.08 -7.76 8.29
N ALA A 14 10.13 -6.86 9.29
CA ALA A 14 10.63 -5.50 9.11
C ALA A 14 12.08 -5.50 8.62
N LEU A 15 12.95 -6.28 9.28
CA LEU A 15 14.36 -6.40 8.92
C LEU A 15 14.52 -6.97 7.50
N LEU A 16 13.77 -8.00 7.14
CA LEU A 16 13.76 -8.55 5.79
C LEU A 16 13.33 -7.51 4.75
N GLY A 17 12.28 -6.73 5.03
CA GLY A 17 11.82 -5.65 4.16
C GLY A 17 12.88 -4.56 3.98
N VAL A 18 13.54 -4.15 5.06
CA VAL A 18 14.66 -3.18 5.03
C VAL A 18 15.81 -3.71 4.19
N LEU A 19 16.28 -4.94 4.46
CA LEU A 19 17.40 -5.54 3.74
C LEU A 19 17.08 -5.72 2.25
N ALA A 20 15.90 -6.22 1.91
CA ALA A 20 15.46 -6.37 0.52
C ALA A 20 15.43 -5.02 -0.22
N SER A 21 14.98 -3.96 0.46
CA SER A 21 14.95 -2.61 -0.11
C SER A 21 16.35 -2.06 -0.37
N LEU A 22 17.28 -2.23 0.57
CA LEU A 22 18.67 -1.78 0.43
C LEU A 22 19.44 -2.56 -0.63
N ILE A 23 19.15 -3.85 -0.82
CA ILE A 23 19.76 -4.67 -1.87
C ILE A 23 19.22 -4.27 -3.25
N THR A 24 17.92 -3.97 -3.33
CA THR A 24 17.25 -3.74 -4.61
C THR A 24 17.45 -2.32 -5.11
N GLY A 25 17.49 -1.30 -4.24
CA GLY A 25 17.74 0.10 -4.58
C GLY A 25 19.07 0.60 -4.03
N PRO A 26 20.14 0.70 -4.83
CA PRO A 26 21.40 1.27 -4.35
C PRO A 26 21.25 2.73 -3.92
N GLY A 27 21.88 3.12 -2.81
CA GLY A 27 21.92 4.52 -2.35
C GLY A 27 20.62 4.99 -1.68
N ALA A 28 20.19 6.21 -2.01
CA ALA A 28 19.04 6.85 -1.37
C ALA A 28 17.70 6.13 -1.67
N GLU A 29 17.57 5.51 -2.85
CA GLU A 29 16.34 4.84 -3.28
C GLU A 29 15.99 3.65 -2.38
N GLY A 30 16.98 2.82 -2.01
CA GLY A 30 16.76 1.72 -1.07
C GLY A 30 16.43 2.17 0.34
N LEU A 31 16.92 3.35 0.76
CA LEU A 31 16.58 3.92 2.06
C LEU A 31 15.11 4.35 2.10
N TYR A 32 14.62 5.00 1.06
CA TYR A 32 13.20 5.33 0.92
C TYR A 32 12.32 4.07 0.91
N GLY A 33 12.73 3.03 0.18
CA GLY A 33 12.07 1.73 0.18
C GLY A 33 12.07 1.04 1.55
N ALA A 34 13.15 1.16 2.32
CA ALA A 34 13.25 0.59 3.66
C ALA A 34 12.28 1.29 4.63
N PHE A 35 12.18 2.62 4.58
CA PHE A 35 11.18 3.36 5.35
C PHE A 35 9.75 3.00 4.92
N LEU A 36 9.51 2.87 3.61
CA LEU A 36 8.22 2.41 3.11
C LEU A 36 7.87 1.02 3.64
N ALA A 37 8.82 0.07 3.65
CA ALA A 37 8.62 -1.29 4.17
C ALA A 37 8.12 -1.27 5.62
N VAL A 38 8.77 -0.48 6.47
CA VAL A 38 8.42 -0.36 7.89
C VAL A 38 7.06 0.31 8.06
N LEU A 39 6.77 1.38 7.31
CA LEU A 39 5.47 2.07 7.35
C LEU A 39 4.33 1.15 6.89
N MET A 40 4.52 0.42 5.78
CA MET A 40 3.52 -0.50 5.26
C MET A 40 3.27 -1.68 6.21
N LEU A 41 4.32 -2.22 6.84
CA LEU A 41 4.17 -3.24 7.87
C LEU A 41 3.41 -2.72 9.09
N ALA A 42 3.70 -1.49 9.54
CA ALA A 42 3.00 -0.86 10.65
C ALA A 42 1.51 -0.60 10.32
N VAL A 43 1.21 -0.14 9.11
CA VAL A 43 -0.18 0.03 8.62
C VAL A 43 -0.90 -1.33 8.60
N ALA A 44 -0.27 -2.36 8.03
CA ALA A 44 -0.86 -3.70 7.97
C ALA A 44 -1.11 -4.29 9.36
N ALA A 45 -0.16 -4.14 10.29
CA ALA A 45 -0.30 -4.62 11.67
C ALA A 45 -1.42 -3.88 12.42
N HIS A 46 -1.57 -2.58 12.20
CA HIS A 46 -2.65 -1.80 12.81
C HIS A 46 -4.02 -2.15 12.20
N ASP A 47 -4.09 -2.27 10.87
CA ASP A 47 -5.32 -2.65 10.16
C ASP A 47 -5.81 -4.05 10.57
N ALA A 48 -4.91 -5.02 10.72
CA ALA A 48 -5.24 -6.37 11.19
C ALA A 48 -5.84 -6.40 12.61
N ARG A 49 -5.46 -5.44 13.48
CA ARG A 49 -5.89 -5.40 14.88
C ARG A 49 -7.14 -4.55 15.09
N HIS A 50 -7.26 -3.44 14.36
CA HIS A 50 -8.25 -2.40 14.64
C HIS A 50 -9.20 -2.12 13.47
N TYR A 51 -9.00 -2.74 12.29
CA TYR A 51 -9.74 -2.44 11.06
C TYR A 51 -9.76 -0.93 10.71
N LEU A 52 -8.69 -0.24 11.12
CA LEU A 52 -8.52 1.19 11.00
C LEU A 52 -7.11 1.46 10.49
N ILE A 53 -7.00 2.28 9.46
CA ILE A 53 -5.72 2.72 8.90
C ILE A 53 -5.36 4.07 9.55
N PRO A 54 -4.23 4.17 10.27
CA PRO A 54 -3.82 5.41 10.93
C PRO A 54 -3.53 6.52 9.91
N ASN A 55 -4.05 7.71 10.18
CA ASN A 55 -3.83 8.88 9.32
C ASN A 55 -2.37 9.34 9.37
N GLU A 56 -1.71 9.13 10.49
CA GLU A 56 -0.32 9.51 10.74
C GLU A 56 0.62 8.65 9.89
N LEU A 57 0.39 7.33 9.83
CA LEU A 57 1.21 6.42 9.04
C LEU A 57 1.00 6.59 7.54
N THR A 58 -0.27 6.76 7.11
CA THR A 58 -0.56 7.04 5.69
C THR A 58 -0.04 8.41 5.26
N GLY A 59 -0.16 9.42 6.13
CA GLY A 59 0.42 10.74 5.90
C GLY A 59 1.94 10.71 5.82
N ALA A 60 2.61 9.97 6.72
CA ALA A 60 4.06 9.78 6.69
C ALA A 60 4.51 9.08 5.41
N ALA A 61 3.81 8.02 4.98
CA ALA A 61 4.12 7.31 3.74
C ALA A 61 3.92 8.19 2.49
N PHE A 62 2.89 9.04 2.49
CA PHE A 62 2.66 10.01 1.42
C PHE A 62 3.75 11.09 1.39
N ALA A 63 4.08 11.67 2.55
CA ALA A 63 5.15 12.66 2.66
C ALA A 63 6.50 12.09 2.21
N LEU A 64 6.80 10.84 2.57
CA LEU A 64 8.00 10.14 2.13
C LEU A 64 8.05 9.99 0.60
N ALA A 65 6.92 9.74 -0.07
CA ALA A 65 6.84 9.70 -1.54
C ALA A 65 7.23 11.05 -2.17
N LEU A 66 6.74 12.15 -1.58
CA LEU A 66 7.04 13.50 -2.04
C LEU A 66 8.51 13.86 -1.83
N ILE A 67 9.07 13.53 -0.67
CA ILE A 67 10.50 13.72 -0.36
C ILE A 67 11.36 12.92 -1.33
N ARG A 68 11.01 11.66 -1.59
CA ARG A 68 11.68 10.82 -2.59
C ARG A 68 11.65 11.50 -3.97
N ALA A 69 10.49 11.95 -4.44
CA ALA A 69 10.36 12.59 -5.74
C ALA A 69 11.22 13.87 -5.86
N ALA A 70 11.24 14.69 -4.81
CA ALA A 70 12.07 15.89 -4.77
C ALA A 70 13.58 15.59 -4.71
N ALA A 71 13.98 14.48 -4.05
CA ALA A 71 15.38 14.10 -3.90
C ALA A 71 15.96 13.41 -5.15
N LEU A 72 15.15 12.69 -5.92
CA LEU A 72 15.62 11.95 -7.10
C LEU A 72 15.81 12.83 -8.34
N VAL A 73 15.13 13.98 -8.44
CA VAL A 73 15.31 14.89 -9.57
C VAL A 73 15.49 16.35 -9.11
N PRO A 74 16.70 16.70 -8.62
CA PRO A 74 16.97 18.01 -8.02
C PRO A 74 16.74 19.17 -8.99
N ASP A 75 16.95 18.94 -10.28
CA ASP A 75 16.96 19.99 -11.31
C ASP A 75 15.56 20.49 -11.69
N ILE A 76 14.50 19.73 -11.37
CA ILE A 76 13.11 20.07 -11.74
C ILE A 76 12.37 20.81 -10.60
N GLY A 77 12.95 20.89 -9.41
CA GLY A 77 12.36 21.62 -8.28
C GLY A 77 10.97 21.12 -7.89
N LEU A 78 10.04 22.05 -7.62
CA LEU A 78 8.67 21.74 -7.16
C LEU A 78 7.83 20.98 -8.20
N GLU A 79 8.19 21.02 -9.49
CA GLU A 79 7.45 20.32 -10.53
C GLU A 79 7.58 18.79 -10.41
N ALA A 80 8.67 18.30 -9.80
CA ALA A 80 8.86 16.88 -9.50
C ALA A 80 7.76 16.31 -8.58
N LEU A 81 7.09 17.16 -7.80
CA LEU A 81 5.99 16.78 -6.91
C LEU A 81 4.67 16.57 -7.66
N LEU A 82 4.50 17.23 -8.82
CA LEU A 82 3.24 17.19 -9.57
C LEU A 82 2.90 15.78 -10.03
N TRP A 83 3.91 14.98 -10.39
CA TRP A 83 3.69 13.63 -10.88
C TRP A 83 3.17 12.67 -9.79
N PRO A 84 3.82 12.51 -8.63
CA PRO A 84 3.26 11.76 -7.50
C PRO A 84 1.86 12.25 -7.08
N LEU A 85 1.64 13.57 -7.03
CA LEU A 85 0.34 14.16 -6.69
C LEU A 85 -0.74 13.81 -7.71
N ALA A 86 -0.44 13.91 -9.00
CA ALA A 86 -1.36 13.57 -10.07
C ALA A 86 -1.71 12.08 -10.06
N ARG A 87 -0.72 11.19 -9.91
CA ARG A 87 -0.95 9.74 -9.81
C ARG A 87 -1.76 9.37 -8.58
N ALA A 88 -1.44 9.96 -7.41
CA ALA A 88 -2.22 9.77 -6.19
C ALA A 88 -3.68 10.22 -6.36
N GLY A 89 -3.91 11.38 -6.99
CA GLY A 89 -5.24 11.87 -7.32
C GLY A 89 -5.98 10.97 -8.31
N ALA A 90 -5.31 10.50 -9.36
CA ALA A 90 -5.86 9.61 -10.38
C ALA A 90 -6.36 8.28 -9.79
N VAL A 91 -5.72 7.80 -8.71
CA VAL A 91 -6.12 6.56 -8.01
C VAL A 91 -7.18 6.86 -6.94
N ALA A 92 -6.99 7.91 -6.14
CA ALA A 92 -7.86 8.20 -5.01
C ALA A 92 -9.23 8.76 -5.42
N LEU A 93 -9.29 9.65 -6.41
CA LEU A 93 -10.54 10.33 -6.80
C LEU A 93 -11.61 9.35 -7.31
N PRO A 94 -11.31 8.39 -8.21
CA PRO A 94 -12.29 7.39 -8.63
C PRO A 94 -12.80 6.53 -7.48
N LEU A 95 -11.91 6.15 -6.54
CA LEU A 95 -12.29 5.36 -5.37
C LEU A 95 -13.13 6.17 -4.38
N LEU A 96 -12.81 7.44 -4.15
CA LEU A 96 -13.63 8.35 -3.35
C LEU A 96 -15.02 8.53 -3.97
N LEU A 97 -15.10 8.71 -5.29
CA LEU A 97 -16.35 8.87 -6.01
C LEU A 97 -17.19 7.59 -5.92
N LEU A 98 -16.58 6.42 -6.14
CA LEU A 98 -17.23 5.13 -6.00
C LEU A 98 -17.77 4.93 -4.57
N MET A 99 -16.96 5.24 -3.56
CA MET A 99 -17.34 5.18 -2.16
C MET A 99 -18.55 6.09 -1.86
N ALA A 100 -18.51 7.35 -2.33
CA ALA A 100 -19.59 8.31 -2.12
C ALA A 100 -20.88 7.90 -2.82
N LEU A 101 -20.79 7.42 -4.06
CA LEU A 101 -21.94 6.94 -4.84
C LEU A 101 -22.55 5.69 -4.21
N TYR A 102 -21.72 4.73 -3.81
CA TYR A 102 -22.15 3.51 -3.15
C TYR A 102 -22.86 3.82 -1.82
N ARG A 103 -22.29 4.72 -1.01
CA ARG A 103 -22.91 5.21 0.23
C ARG A 103 -24.27 5.84 -0.05
N ARG A 104 -24.38 6.66 -1.11
CA ARG A 104 -25.64 7.32 -1.49
C ARG A 104 -26.73 6.33 -1.91
N TRP A 105 -26.37 5.27 -2.63
CA TRP A 105 -27.32 4.29 -3.17
C TRP A 105 -27.70 3.20 -2.18
N ARG A 106 -26.74 2.68 -1.41
CA ARG A 106 -26.94 1.54 -0.50
C ARG A 106 -27.07 1.95 0.97
N GLY A 107 -26.82 3.21 1.30
CA GLY A 107 -26.87 3.73 2.67
C GLY A 107 -25.80 3.16 3.60
N ARG A 108 -24.77 2.51 3.04
CA ARG A 108 -23.70 1.81 3.77
C ARG A 108 -22.36 2.09 3.14
N ASP A 109 -21.30 2.03 3.96
CA ASP A 109 -19.94 2.13 3.48
C ASP A 109 -19.48 0.80 2.89
N GLY A 110 -19.15 0.81 1.60
CA GLY A 110 -18.58 -0.34 0.90
C GLY A 110 -17.05 -0.41 1.03
N LEU A 111 -16.39 0.75 0.99
CA LEU A 111 -14.94 0.91 1.12
C LEU A 111 -14.66 1.94 2.22
N GLY A 112 -13.66 1.68 3.07
CA GLY A 112 -13.29 2.60 4.14
C GLY A 112 -12.52 3.81 3.60
N LEU A 113 -12.70 5.00 4.21
CA LEU A 113 -11.90 6.18 3.86
C LEU A 113 -10.39 5.92 4.04
N GLY A 114 -10.03 5.08 5.00
CA GLY A 114 -8.64 4.64 5.21
C GLY A 114 -8.06 3.93 3.99
N ASP A 115 -8.83 3.03 3.36
CA ASP A 115 -8.40 2.30 2.17
C ASP A 115 -8.15 3.25 1.00
N VAL A 116 -8.99 4.27 0.85
CA VAL A 116 -8.82 5.28 -0.20
C VAL A 116 -7.58 6.13 0.02
N LYS A 117 -7.26 6.47 1.27
CA LYS A 117 -6.00 7.16 1.62
C LYS A 117 -4.79 6.29 1.33
N LEU A 118 -4.85 5.00 1.65
CA LEU A 118 -3.78 4.06 1.36
C LEU A 118 -3.62 3.84 -0.16
N ALA A 119 -4.71 3.85 -0.93
CA ALA A 119 -4.67 3.83 -2.39
C ALA A 119 -4.06 5.13 -2.97
N ALA A 120 -4.27 6.28 -2.33
CA ALA A 120 -3.57 7.51 -2.68
C ALA A 120 -2.06 7.39 -2.46
N VAL A 121 -1.63 6.78 -1.35
CA VAL A 121 -0.22 6.45 -1.08
C VAL A 121 0.31 5.50 -2.16
N CYS A 122 -0.46 4.48 -2.55
CA CYS A 122 -0.12 3.57 -3.65
C CYS A 122 0.20 4.35 -4.94
N GLY A 123 -0.69 5.27 -5.36
CA GLY A 123 -0.48 6.11 -6.53
C GLY A 123 0.67 7.11 -6.39
N ALA A 124 0.99 7.58 -5.20
CA ALA A 124 2.13 8.47 -4.99
C ALA A 124 3.47 7.73 -5.23
N TRP A 125 3.55 6.47 -4.80
CA TRP A 125 4.77 5.66 -4.87
C TRP A 125 5.01 4.98 -6.20
N LEU A 126 3.96 4.40 -6.77
CA LEU A 126 4.03 3.48 -7.91
C LEU A 126 3.52 4.12 -9.20
N ASP A 127 3.90 3.57 -10.34
CA ASP A 127 3.29 3.88 -11.63
C ASP A 127 1.88 3.31 -11.73
N LEU A 128 1.02 3.96 -12.51
CA LEU A 128 -0.40 3.60 -12.60
C LEU A 128 -0.62 2.13 -13.02
N VAL A 129 0.25 1.59 -13.87
CA VAL A 129 0.19 0.18 -14.31
C VAL A 129 0.42 -0.74 -13.11
N THR A 130 1.45 -0.47 -12.32
CA THR A 130 1.77 -1.23 -11.10
C THR A 130 0.68 -1.05 -10.05
N VAL A 131 0.12 0.17 -9.89
CA VAL A 131 -1.00 0.41 -8.98
C VAL A 131 -2.19 -0.48 -9.30
N ALA A 132 -2.57 -0.55 -10.58
CA ALA A 132 -3.69 -1.40 -11.00
C ALA A 132 -3.44 -2.87 -10.63
N ALA A 133 -2.24 -3.38 -10.93
CA ALA A 133 -1.83 -4.74 -10.58
C ALA A 133 -1.81 -4.97 -9.05
N VAL A 134 -1.32 -4.01 -8.27
CA VAL A 134 -1.26 -4.07 -6.81
C VAL A 134 -2.66 -4.08 -6.20
N ILE A 135 -3.57 -3.21 -6.67
CA ILE A 135 -4.96 -3.17 -6.19
C ILE A 135 -5.67 -4.48 -6.53
N GLU A 136 -5.52 -4.99 -7.75
CA GLU A 136 -6.13 -6.24 -8.19
C GLU A 136 -5.60 -7.43 -7.36
N LEU A 137 -4.29 -7.56 -7.22
CA LEU A 137 -3.67 -8.61 -6.43
C LEU A 137 -4.14 -8.55 -4.97
N SER A 138 -4.21 -7.36 -4.39
CA SER A 138 -4.68 -7.15 -3.02
C SER A 138 -6.15 -7.57 -2.87
N ALA A 139 -7.00 -7.23 -3.84
CA ALA A 139 -8.41 -7.62 -3.83
C ALA A 139 -8.57 -9.14 -3.95
N LEU A 140 -7.83 -9.79 -4.85
CA LEU A 140 -7.84 -11.24 -5.02
C LEU A 140 -7.35 -11.96 -3.76
N LEU A 141 -6.25 -11.50 -3.15
CA LEU A 141 -5.72 -12.06 -1.91
C LEU A 141 -6.71 -11.91 -0.75
N ALA A 142 -7.34 -10.73 -0.64
CA ALA A 142 -8.31 -10.48 0.41
C ALA A 142 -9.54 -11.40 0.25
N ILE A 143 -10.08 -11.52 -0.97
CA ILE A 143 -11.22 -12.41 -1.26
C ILE A 143 -10.82 -13.88 -1.02
N GLY A 144 -9.64 -14.29 -1.47
CA GLY A 144 -9.13 -15.65 -1.29
C GLY A 144 -8.94 -15.99 0.20
N ALA A 145 -8.36 -15.08 0.98
CA ALA A 145 -8.21 -15.24 2.42
C ALA A 145 -9.55 -15.34 3.14
N TYR A 146 -10.53 -14.52 2.74
CA TYR A 146 -11.90 -14.59 3.25
C TYR A 146 -12.56 -15.94 2.96
N ALA A 147 -12.51 -16.37 1.70
CA ALA A 147 -13.08 -17.65 1.26
C ALA A 147 -12.43 -18.84 1.97
N ALA A 148 -11.09 -18.85 2.08
CA ALA A 148 -10.36 -19.89 2.78
C ALA A 148 -10.70 -19.94 4.28
N ASN A 149 -10.82 -18.77 4.93
CA ASN A 149 -11.19 -18.70 6.34
C ASN A 149 -12.64 -19.17 6.56
N ALA A 150 -13.58 -18.77 5.70
CA ALA A 150 -14.96 -19.23 5.76
C ALA A 150 -15.07 -20.75 5.56
N ALA A 151 -14.31 -21.31 4.61
CA ALA A 151 -14.23 -22.75 4.39
C ALA A 151 -13.67 -23.51 5.60
N ARG A 152 -12.58 -23.00 6.20
CA ARG A 152 -11.98 -23.58 7.42
C ARG A 152 -12.93 -23.53 8.62
N GLN A 153 -13.62 -22.41 8.82
CA GLN A 153 -14.54 -22.22 9.94
C GLN A 153 -15.95 -22.76 9.67
N ARG A 154 -16.21 -23.32 8.47
CA ARG A 154 -17.52 -23.79 8.00
C ARG A 154 -18.63 -22.75 8.18
N GLN A 155 -18.29 -21.46 8.06
CA GLN A 155 -19.25 -20.38 8.18
C GLN A 155 -19.85 -20.04 6.82
N PRO A 156 -21.14 -19.68 6.75
CA PRO A 156 -21.73 -19.21 5.51
C PRO A 156 -21.06 -17.90 5.09
N LEU A 157 -20.70 -17.79 3.82
CA LEU A 157 -20.15 -16.56 3.25
C LEU A 157 -21.17 -15.44 3.39
N ARG A 158 -20.87 -14.47 4.25
CA ARG A 158 -21.68 -13.26 4.38
C ARG A 158 -21.12 -12.19 3.45
N ALA A 159 -21.96 -11.66 2.57
CA ALA A 159 -21.60 -10.50 1.74
C ALA A 159 -21.38 -9.21 2.56
N THR A 160 -21.61 -9.26 3.88
CA THR A 160 -21.48 -8.13 4.81
C THR A 160 -20.27 -8.22 5.73
N ALA A 161 -19.41 -9.23 5.57
CA ALA A 161 -18.19 -9.33 6.36
C ALA A 161 -17.22 -8.20 5.96
N PHE A 162 -16.76 -7.45 6.95
CA PHE A 162 -15.77 -6.40 6.76
C PHE A 162 -14.42 -7.05 6.51
N LEU A 163 -13.85 -6.79 5.34
CA LEU A 163 -12.57 -7.37 4.93
C LEU A 163 -11.48 -6.31 5.14
N PRO A 164 -10.40 -6.60 5.88
CA PRO A 164 -9.29 -5.68 6.03
C PRO A 164 -8.52 -5.61 4.71
N PHE A 165 -8.97 -4.77 3.79
CA PHE A 165 -8.32 -4.59 2.49
C PHE A 165 -6.94 -3.95 2.66
N GLY A 166 -6.81 -3.00 3.60
CA GLY A 166 -5.55 -2.38 4.00
C GLY A 166 -4.45 -3.37 4.37
N LEU A 167 -4.79 -4.47 5.06
CA LEU A 167 -3.86 -5.55 5.44
C LEU A 167 -3.17 -6.18 4.22
N PHE A 168 -3.87 -6.30 3.10
CA PHE A 168 -3.30 -6.85 1.86
C PHE A 168 -2.68 -5.76 0.99
N LEU A 169 -3.32 -4.58 0.94
CA LEU A 169 -2.86 -3.47 0.12
C LEU A 169 -1.52 -2.90 0.58
N ALA A 170 -1.32 -2.69 1.89
CA ALA A 170 -0.10 -2.09 2.41
C ALA A 170 1.19 -2.87 2.03
N PRO A 171 1.32 -4.19 2.30
CA PRO A 171 2.50 -4.93 1.87
C PRO A 171 2.61 -5.03 0.34
N ALA A 172 1.49 -5.04 -0.38
CA ALA A 172 1.49 -5.06 -1.84
C ALA A 172 2.04 -3.76 -2.45
N ILE A 173 1.83 -2.59 -1.81
CA ILE A 173 2.46 -1.32 -2.21
C ILE A 173 3.99 -1.43 -2.15
N TRP A 174 4.53 -1.94 -1.04
CA TRP A 174 5.98 -2.11 -0.89
C TRP A 174 6.54 -3.12 -1.91
N LEU A 175 5.83 -4.24 -2.14
CA LEU A 175 6.21 -5.22 -3.16
C LEU A 175 6.15 -4.64 -4.58
N GLY A 176 5.17 -3.79 -4.87
CA GLY A 176 5.08 -3.07 -6.15
C GLY A 176 6.32 -2.19 -6.38
N TRP A 177 6.73 -1.42 -5.36
CA TRP A 177 7.92 -0.59 -5.43
C TRP A 177 9.19 -1.44 -5.61
N LEU A 178 9.27 -2.57 -4.90
CA LEU A 178 10.39 -3.51 -5.04
C LEU A 178 10.47 -4.05 -6.46
N GLY A 179 9.33 -4.38 -7.08
CA GLY A 179 9.22 -4.85 -8.45
C GLY A 179 9.66 -3.81 -9.47
N GLU A 180 9.17 -2.57 -9.36
CA GLU A 180 9.56 -1.45 -10.23
C GLU A 180 11.06 -1.16 -10.13
N THR A 181 11.60 -1.10 -8.91
CA THR A 181 13.01 -0.81 -8.66
C THR A 181 13.90 -1.93 -9.18
N TRP A 182 13.53 -3.19 -8.94
CA TRP A 182 14.25 -4.35 -9.47
C TRP A 182 14.24 -4.37 -11.00
N TYR A 183 13.08 -4.07 -11.61
CA TYR A 183 12.93 -4.01 -13.05
C TYR A 183 13.81 -2.89 -13.64
N ALA A 184 13.73 -1.69 -13.08
CA ALA A 184 14.53 -0.53 -13.52
C ALA A 184 16.03 -0.84 -13.48
N ASN A 185 16.53 -1.45 -12.40
CA ASN A 185 17.94 -1.76 -12.22
C ASN A 185 18.45 -2.88 -13.13
N ARG A 186 17.59 -3.81 -13.56
CA ARG A 186 17.99 -4.96 -14.37
C ARG A 186 17.79 -4.78 -15.87
N LEU A 187 16.82 -3.97 -16.27
CA LEU A 187 16.39 -3.86 -17.68
C LEU A 187 16.52 -2.43 -18.25
N GLY A 188 17.00 -1.44 -17.47
CA GLY A 188 17.31 -0.10 -17.98
C GLY A 188 16.11 0.86 -18.05
N GLY A 189 15.10 0.64 -17.21
CA GLY A 189 13.92 1.51 -17.10
C GLY A 189 12.71 1.04 -17.91
N TRP A 190 11.52 1.37 -17.41
CA TRP A 190 10.25 1.10 -18.10
C TRP A 190 10.05 2.11 -19.24
N PRO A 191 9.59 1.70 -20.43
CA PRO A 191 9.09 2.63 -21.43
C PRO A 191 7.69 3.10 -21.00
N GLY A 192 7.62 4.18 -20.22
CA GLY A 192 6.35 4.79 -19.80
C GLY A 192 6.54 6.20 -19.32
#